data_AF-X1MKW2-F1
#
_entry.id   AF-X1MKW2-F1
#
_cell.length_a   1.000
_cell.length_b   1.000
_cell.length_c   1.000
_cell.angle_alpha   90.00
_cell.angle_beta   90.00
_cell.angle_gamma   90.00
#
_symmetry.space_group_name_H-M   'P 1'
#
loop_
_entity.id
_entity.type
_entity.pdbx_description
1 polymer ?
#
loop_
_entity_poly.entity_id
_entity_poly.type
_entity_poly.pdbx_seq_one_letter_code
_entity_poly.pdbx_strand_id
1 'polypeptide(L)'
;MLQSVCDKACEILHKTRDGEDLSPPHLYLVQEMVNGHLNEKGEAAFEELYQNVLQGYKPPWFHDIEHLTRNHVGYVLWKGKRVEHYDSPWAYSADAKKDAEELARRCRILESR
;
A
#
# COMPACT_ATOMS: atom_id res chain seq x y z
N MET A 1 27.48 11.84 3.42
CA MET A 1 26.84 12.40 2.22
C MET A 1 25.34 12.26 2.41
N LEU A 2 24.56 13.30 2.11
CA LEU A 2 23.10 13.15 2.04
C LEU A 2 22.80 12.15 0.90
N GLN A 3 22.04 11.10 1.21
CA GLN A 3 21.62 10.11 0.21
C GLN A 3 20.66 10.80 -0.76
N SER A 4 20.86 10.62 -2.07
CA SER A 4 20.01 11.28 -3.06
C SER A 4 18.59 10.70 -3.07
N VAL A 5 17.63 11.43 -3.62
CA VAL A 5 16.25 10.96 -3.80
C VAL A 5 16.22 9.66 -4.62
N CYS A 6 17.02 9.58 -5.69
CA CYS A 6 17.13 8.40 -6.53
C CYS A 6 17.71 7.20 -5.78
N ASP A 7 18.71 7.41 -4.92
CA ASP A 7 19.29 6.33 -4.11
C ASP A 7 18.24 5.76 -3.14
N LYS A 8 17.47 6.63 -2.47
CA LYS A 8 16.38 6.21 -1.58
C LYS A 8 15.28 5.47 -2.34
N ALA A 9 14.89 5.96 -3.52
CA ALA A 9 13.89 5.31 -4.37
C ALA A 9 14.35 3.92 -4.82
N CYS A 10 15.60 3.79 -5.28
CA CYS A 10 16.18 2.50 -5.65
C CYS A 10 16.22 1.53 -4.45
N GLU A 11 16.56 2.01 -3.26
CA GLU A 11 16.57 1.19 -2.05
C GLU A 11 15.16 0.74 -1.64
N ILE A 12 14.16 1.62 -1.78
CA ILE A 12 12.74 1.26 -1.57
C ILE A 12 12.34 0.13 -2.50
N LEU A 13 12.56 0.29 -3.81
CA LEU A 13 12.19 -0.71 -4.81
C LEU A 13 12.91 -2.03 -4.55
N HIS A 14 14.23 -2.00 -4.34
CA HIS A 14 15.02 -3.20 -4.10
C HIS A 14 14.54 -4.00 -2.88
N LYS A 15 14.25 -3.32 -1.76
CA LYS A 15 13.77 -3.97 -0.52
C LYS A 15 12.32 -4.44 -0.60
N THR A 16 11.57 -4.06 -1.63
CA THR A 16 10.14 -4.39 -1.80
C THR A 16 9.89 -5.25 -3.03
N ARG A 17 10.87 -6.09 -3.39
CA ARG A 17 10.84 -6.98 -4.57
C ARG A 17 10.54 -6.20 -5.84
N ASP A 18 11.35 -5.18 -6.09
CA ASP A 18 11.22 -4.25 -7.21
C ASP A 18 9.85 -3.53 -7.25
N GLY A 19 9.29 -3.27 -6.06
CA GLY A 19 8.02 -2.57 -5.89
C GLY A 19 6.78 -3.47 -5.86
N GLU A 20 6.91 -4.78 -6.09
CA GLU A 20 5.79 -5.73 -6.04
C GLU A 20 5.12 -5.80 -4.67
N ASP A 21 5.88 -5.58 -3.59
CA ASP A 21 5.32 -5.55 -2.23
C ASP A 21 4.66 -4.22 -1.89
N LEU A 22 5.02 -3.13 -2.55
CA LEU A 22 4.45 -1.82 -2.25
C LEU A 22 2.95 -1.82 -2.50
N SER A 23 2.21 -1.10 -1.65
CA SER A 23 0.84 -0.74 -1.99
C SER A 23 0.84 0.17 -3.24
N PRO A 24 -0.22 0.12 -4.07
CA PRO A 24 -0.31 1.00 -5.24
C PRO A 24 -0.13 2.50 -4.89
N PRO A 25 -0.67 3.04 -3.78
CA PRO A 25 -0.41 4.42 -3.38
C PRO A 25 1.06 4.71 -3.05
N HIS A 26 1.77 3.76 -2.43
CA HIS A 26 3.19 3.96 -2.10
C HIS A 26 4.08 3.90 -3.33
N LEU A 27 3.81 3.02 -4.29
CA LEU A 27 4.54 3.01 -5.56
C LEU A 27 4.34 4.32 -6.32
N TYR A 28 3.11 4.83 -6.34
CA TYR A 28 2.80 6.14 -6.93
C TYR A 28 3.56 7.28 -6.21
N LEU A 29 3.63 7.25 -4.88
CA LEU A 29 4.39 8.23 -4.10
C LEU A 29 5.89 8.24 -4.47
N VAL A 30 6.50 7.07 -4.65
CA VAL A 30 7.91 6.97 -5.10
C VAL A 30 8.09 7.59 -6.48
N GLN A 31 7.20 7.30 -7.42
CA GLN A 31 7.24 7.87 -8.76
C GLN A 31 7.17 9.41 -8.71
N GLU A 32 6.20 9.97 -7.99
CA GLU A 32 6.00 11.41 -7.92
C GLU A 32 7.13 12.13 -7.17
N MET A 33 7.78 11.47 -6.19
CA MET A 33 8.98 11.99 -5.54
C MET A 33 10.15 12.09 -6.52
N VAL A 34 10.42 11.03 -7.29
CA VAL A 34 11.51 11.00 -8.27
C VAL A 34 11.29 12.04 -9.37
N ASN A 35 10.04 12.25 -9.77
CA ASN A 35 9.68 13.26 -10.77
C ASN A 35 9.70 14.70 -10.23
N GLY A 36 9.84 14.91 -8.91
CA GLY A 36 9.85 16.25 -8.30
C GLY A 36 8.48 16.92 -8.29
N HIS A 37 7.40 16.15 -8.25
CA HIS A 37 6.02 16.66 -8.27
C HIS A 37 5.38 16.79 -6.88
N LEU A 38 6.04 16.26 -5.84
CA LEU A 38 5.50 16.30 -4.49
C LEU A 38 5.62 17.70 -3.88
N ASN A 39 4.68 18.00 -2.99
CA ASN A 39 4.78 19.12 -2.06
C ASN A 39 5.45 18.67 -0.75
N GLU A 40 5.65 19.59 0.19
CA GLU A 40 6.29 19.29 1.49
C GLU A 40 5.66 18.12 2.24
N LYS A 41 4.33 17.96 2.17
CA LYS A 41 3.64 16.82 2.80
C LYS A 41 3.92 15.51 2.09
N GLY A 42 3.99 15.53 0.76
CA GLY A 42 4.37 14.39 -0.04
C GLY A 42 5.82 13.97 0.21
N GLU A 43 6.74 14.94 0.29
CA GLU A 43 8.14 14.67 0.63
C GLU A 43 8.28 14.05 2.03
N ALA A 44 7.53 14.54 3.01
CA ALA A 44 7.48 13.93 4.34
C ALA A 44 6.94 12.49 4.30
N ALA A 45 5.85 12.24 3.55
CA ALA A 45 5.31 10.90 3.37
C ALA A 45 6.30 9.96 2.66
N PHE A 46 7.09 10.46 1.71
CA PHE A 46 8.14 9.69 1.06
C PHE A 46 9.25 9.30 2.07
N GLU A 47 9.64 10.22 2.95
CA GLU A 47 10.62 9.91 4.00
C GLU A 47 10.07 8.88 5.00
N GLU A 48 8.80 9.00 5.40
CA GLU A 48 8.14 8.00 6.24
C GLU A 48 8.10 6.62 5.56
N LEU A 49 7.79 6.58 4.27
CA LEU A 49 7.84 5.35 3.47
C LEU A 49 9.26 4.76 3.46
N TYR A 50 10.27 5.59 3.23
CA TYR A 50 11.66 5.13 3.24
C TYR A 50 12.02 4.48 4.59
N GLN A 51 11.70 5.14 5.71
CA GLN A 51 11.94 4.58 7.04
C GLN A 51 11.15 3.29 7.30
N ASN A 52 9.89 3.21 6.84
CA ASN A 52 9.07 2.01 6.93
C ASN A 52 9.72 0.82 6.20
N VAL A 53 10.23 1.05 4.99
CA VAL A 53 10.91 0.01 4.19
C VAL A 53 12.22 -0.44 4.84
N LEU A 54 13.00 0.49 5.41
CA LEU A 54 14.23 0.15 6.13
C LEU A 54 13.98 -0.77 7.34
N GLN A 55 12.83 -0.64 7.98
CA GLN A 55 12.42 -1.43 9.16
C GLN A 55 11.72 -2.76 8.80
N GLY A 56 11.59 -3.07 7.51
CA GLY A 56 10.76 -4.17 7.03
C GLY A 56 9.38 -3.66 6.69
N TYR A 57 9.13 -3.52 5.38
CA TYR A 57 7.96 -2.85 4.84
C TYR A 57 6.63 -3.41 5.39
N LYS A 58 5.78 -2.51 5.88
CA LYS A 58 4.41 -2.81 6.31
C LYS A 58 3.44 -2.00 5.43
N PRO A 59 2.67 -2.66 4.54
CA PRO A 59 1.72 -1.95 3.72
C PRO A 59 0.60 -1.35 4.57
N PRO A 60 0.03 -0.21 4.16
CA PRO A 60 -1.15 0.35 4.81
C PRO A 60 -2.34 -0.61 4.66
N TRP A 61 -3.24 -0.55 5.63
CA TRP A 61 -4.51 -1.26 5.55
C TRP A 61 -5.42 -0.67 4.50
N PHE A 62 -6.00 -1.54 3.68
CA PHE A 62 -6.95 -1.14 2.65
C PHE A 62 -8.24 -0.65 3.33
N HIS A 63 -8.62 0.60 3.04
CA HIS A 63 -9.73 1.31 3.71
C HIS A 63 -9.58 1.41 5.25
N ASP A 64 -8.34 1.39 5.77
CA ASP A 64 -8.02 1.37 7.20
C ASP A 64 -8.54 0.13 7.94
N ILE A 65 -8.86 -0.95 7.21
CA ILE A 65 -9.39 -2.18 7.78
C ILE A 65 -8.24 -3.13 8.12
N GLU A 66 -8.03 -3.37 9.42
CA GLU A 66 -6.96 -4.23 9.90
C GLU A 66 -6.96 -5.60 9.22
N HIS A 67 -5.76 -6.05 8.82
CA HIS A 67 -5.46 -7.26 8.05
C HIS A 67 -5.93 -7.30 6.60
N LEU A 68 -6.60 -6.26 6.12
CA LEU A 68 -7.01 -6.12 4.74
C LEU A 68 -5.94 -5.36 3.96
N THR A 69 -5.44 -5.92 2.86
CA THR A 69 -4.52 -5.25 1.94
C THR A 69 -4.99 -5.42 0.50
N ARG A 70 -4.45 -4.60 -0.42
CA ARG A 70 -4.70 -4.70 -1.86
C ARG A 70 -3.39 -4.61 -2.63
N ASN A 71 -3.21 -5.48 -3.63
CA ASN A 71 -2.03 -5.48 -4.48
C ASN A 71 -2.24 -4.68 -5.79
N HIS A 72 -1.18 -4.60 -6.61
CA HIS A 72 -1.19 -3.88 -7.89
C HIS A 72 -2.18 -4.42 -8.92
N VAL A 73 -2.47 -5.73 -8.88
CA VAL A 73 -3.41 -6.39 -9.80
C VAL A 73 -4.87 -6.17 -9.40
N GLY A 74 -5.12 -5.72 -8.17
CA GLY A 74 -6.46 -5.46 -7.64
C GLY A 74 -7.01 -6.53 -6.71
N TYR A 75 -6.25 -7.59 -6.44
CA TYR A 75 -6.67 -8.57 -5.44
C TYR A 75 -6.66 -7.95 -4.04
N VAL A 76 -7.74 -8.19 -3.31
CA VAL A 76 -7.88 -7.90 -1.89
C VAL A 76 -7.48 -9.14 -1.10
N LEU A 77 -6.63 -8.95 -0.10
CA LEU A 77 -6.08 -10.02 0.72
C LEU A 77 -6.47 -9.82 2.18
N TRP A 78 -6.90 -10.89 2.82
CA TRP A 78 -7.12 -10.98 4.26
C TRP A 78 -6.00 -11.80 4.89
N LYS A 79 -5.16 -11.18 5.73
CA LYS A 79 -3.96 -11.83 6.33
C LYS A 79 -3.10 -12.55 5.28
N GLY A 80 -2.93 -11.94 4.11
CA GLY A 80 -2.16 -12.48 2.99
C GLY A 80 -2.87 -13.52 2.11
N LYS A 81 -4.13 -13.89 2.40
CA LYS A 81 -4.94 -14.78 1.56
C LYS A 81 -5.86 -13.98 0.66
N ARG A 82 -5.89 -14.27 -0.63
CA ARG A 82 -6.82 -13.61 -1.58
C ARG A 82 -8.26 -13.95 -1.21
N VAL A 83 -9.09 -12.93 -1.05
CA VAL A 83 -10.51 -13.08 -0.66
C VAL A 83 -11.46 -12.41 -1.64
N GLU A 84 -10.99 -11.41 -2.39
CA GLU A 84 -11.79 -10.69 -3.38
C GLU A 84 -10.89 -9.99 -4.41
N HIS A 85 -11.46 -9.38 -5.44
CA HIS A 85 -10.76 -8.54 -6.42
C HIS A 85 -11.54 -7.25 -6.70
N TYR A 86 -10.89 -6.09 -6.50
CA TYR A 86 -11.48 -4.78 -6.72
C TYR A 86 -10.76 -4.04 -7.85
N ASP A 87 -11.51 -3.75 -8.91
CA ASP A 87 -11.02 -2.96 -10.04
C ASP A 87 -10.76 -1.50 -9.66
N SER A 88 -9.69 -0.94 -10.23
CA SER A 88 -9.46 0.51 -10.21
C SER A 88 -10.26 1.16 -11.35
N PRO A 89 -10.91 2.33 -11.12
CA PRO A 89 -10.80 3.19 -9.95
C PRO A 89 -11.79 2.88 -8.81
N TRP A 90 -12.77 2.00 -9.04
CA TRP A 90 -13.87 1.73 -8.11
C TRP A 90 -13.41 1.35 -6.69
N ALA A 91 -12.28 0.64 -6.58
CA ALA A 91 -11.65 0.24 -5.32
C ALA A 91 -11.50 1.35 -4.26
N TYR A 92 -11.40 2.62 -4.67
CA TYR A 92 -11.23 3.76 -3.75
C TYR A 92 -12.52 4.57 -3.53
N SER A 93 -13.67 4.06 -4.00
CA SER A 93 -14.98 4.68 -3.80
C SER A 93 -15.54 4.41 -2.39
N ALA A 94 -16.51 5.22 -1.99
CA ALA A 94 -17.24 5.00 -0.74
C ALA A 94 -18.02 3.66 -0.74
N ASP A 95 -18.46 3.19 -1.91
CA ASP A 95 -19.17 1.91 -2.02
C ASP A 95 -18.22 0.73 -1.90
N ALA A 96 -17.02 0.80 -2.51
CA ALA A 96 -15.98 -0.20 -2.29
C ALA A 96 -15.53 -0.26 -0.83
N LYS A 97 -15.52 0.87 -0.11
CA LYS A 97 -15.25 0.87 1.33
C LYS A 97 -16.29 0.06 2.12
N LYS A 98 -17.58 0.29 1.85
CA LYS A 98 -18.67 -0.47 2.51
C LYS A 98 -18.57 -1.97 2.20
N ASP A 99 -18.26 -2.30 0.95
CA ASP A 99 -18.08 -3.69 0.54
C ASP A 99 -16.88 -4.33 1.27
N ALA A 100 -15.77 -3.60 1.39
CA ALA A 100 -14.58 -4.05 2.11
C ALA A 100 -14.85 -4.27 3.61
N GLU A 101 -15.65 -3.40 4.23
CA GLU A 101 -16.08 -3.53 5.63
C GLU A 101 -16.91 -4.81 5.83
N GLU A 102 -17.84 -5.11 4.93
CA GLU A 102 -18.66 -6.33 4.95
C GLU A 102 -17.81 -7.58 4.70
N LEU A 103 -16.88 -7.53 3.74
CA LEU A 103 -15.93 -8.60 3.45
C LEU A 103 -15.08 -8.94 4.68
N ALA A 104 -14.55 -7.92 5.35
CA ALA A 104 -13.77 -8.09 6.58
C ALA A 104 -14.62 -8.67 7.72
N ARG A 105 -15.87 -8.23 7.87
CA ARG A 105 -16.82 -8.81 8.84
C ARG A 105 -17.02 -10.30 8.58
N ARG A 106 -17.22 -10.71 7.33
CA ARG A 106 -17.39 -12.12 6.94
C ARG A 106 -16.13 -12.95 7.24
N CYS A 107 -14.94 -12.42 6.93
CA CYS A 107 -13.69 -13.10 7.24
C CYS A 107 -13.54 -13.36 8.74
N ARG A 108 -13.81 -12.37 9.59
CA ARG A 108 -13.78 -12.53 11.06
C ARG A 108 -14.76 -13.59 11.57
N ILE A 109 -15.96 -13.67 11.00
CA ILE A 109 -16.97 -14.68 11.36
C ILE A 109 -16.51 -16.09 10.97
N LEU A 110 -15.84 -16.23 9.83
CA LEU A 110 -15.31 -17.53 9.40
C LEU A 110 -14.12 -17.98 10.27
N GLU A 111 -13.32 -17.03 10.78
CA GLU A 111 -12.20 -17.32 11.69
C GLU A 111 -12.64 -17.67 13.12
N SER A 112 -13.86 -17.32 13.53
CA SER A 112 -14.39 -17.61 14.87
C SER A 112 -15.15 -18.94 14.96
N ARG A 113 -15.18 -19.71 13.87
CA ARG A 113 -15.74 -21.07 13.80
C ARG A 113 -14.66 -22.12 13.96
#